data_AF-A0A7W5D127-F1
#
_entry.id   AF-A0A7W5D127-F1
#
_cell.length_a   1.000
_cell.length_b   1.000
_cell.length_c   1.000
_cell.angle_alpha   90.00
_cell.angle_beta   90.00
_cell.angle_gamma   90.00
#
_symmetry.space_group_name_H-M   'P 1'
#
loop_
_entity.id
_entity.type
_entity.pdbx_description
1 polymer ?
#
loop_
_entity_poly.entity_id
_entity_poly.type
_entity_poly.pdbx_seq_one_letter_code
_entity_poly.pdbx_strand_id
1 'polypeptide(L)' 'MAGTDLMKLTGHTAANISRLRQGKIRAVRFSTLFAICDMLDVSPGDIIIRITDEEALHLEKGVYLIKMDDLDNKQN' A
#
# COMPACT_ATOMS: atom_id res chain seq x y z
N MET A 1 4.02 13.67 9.34
CA MET A 1 5.00 13.63 8.23
C MET A 1 4.27 13.94 6.94
N ALA A 2 4.80 14.83 6.09
CA ALA A 2 4.09 15.33 4.92
C ALA A 2 4.27 14.37 3.73
N GLY A 3 3.23 14.17 2.91
CA GLY A 3 3.28 13.29 1.74
C GLY A 3 4.37 13.65 0.71
N THR A 4 4.94 14.84 0.82
CA THR A 4 6.08 15.35 0.05
C THR A 4 7.37 14.57 0.28
N ASP A 5 7.61 14.03 1.48
CA ASP A 5 8.83 13.28 1.78
C ASP A 5 8.79 11.89 1.13
N LEU A 6 7.63 11.23 1.21
CA LEU A 6 7.37 9.97 0.51
C LEU A 6 7.44 10.11 -1.02
N MET A 7 7.01 11.26 -1.58
CA MET A 7 7.13 11.52 -3.02
C MET A 7 8.58 11.57 -3.48
N LYS A 8 9.44 12.25 -2.72
CA LYS A 8 10.88 12.38 -3.05
C LYS A 8 11.61 11.04 -2.93
N LEU A 9 11.25 10.23 -1.94
CA LEU A 9 11.94 8.97 -1.65
C LEU A 9 11.52 7.82 -2.59
N THR A 10 10.25 7.79 -3.00
CA THR A 10 9.70 6.67 -3.78
C THR A 10 9.68 6.88 -5.29
N GLY A 11 10.02 8.10 -5.76
CA GLY A 11 10.00 8.45 -7.19
C GLY A 11 8.59 8.50 -7.80
N HIS A 12 7.54 8.55 -6.98
CA HIS A 12 6.15 8.52 -7.41
C HIS A 12 5.49 9.89 -7.39
N THR A 13 4.48 10.06 -8.25
CA THR A 13 3.67 11.27 -8.33
C THR A 13 2.77 11.44 -7.11
N ALA A 14 2.37 12.68 -6.81
CA ALA A 14 1.41 12.99 -5.73
C ALA A 14 0.12 12.16 -5.82
N ALA A 15 -0.31 11.84 -7.05
CA ALA A 15 -1.48 11.02 -7.33
C ALA A 15 -1.31 9.56 -6.85
N ASN A 16 -0.14 8.95 -7.01
CA ASN A 16 0.15 7.60 -6.53
C ASN A 16 0.16 7.54 -5.00
N ILE A 17 0.76 8.54 -4.36
CA ILE A 17 0.82 8.65 -2.89
C ILE A 17 -0.59 8.85 -2.31
N SER A 18 -1.43 9.66 -2.95
CA SER A 18 -2.82 9.82 -2.55
C SER A 18 -3.61 8.51 -2.65
N ARG A 19 -3.38 7.71 -3.70
CA ARG A 19 -4.01 6.38 -3.83
C ARG A 19 -3.54 5.43 -2.74
N LEU A 20 -2.25 5.43 -2.41
CA LEU A 20 -1.68 4.61 -1.34
C LEU A 20 -2.27 5.01 0.02
N ARG A 21 -2.36 6.31 0.32
CA ARG A 21 -2.95 6.84 1.56
C ARG A 21 -4.45 6.60 1.69
N GLN A 22 -5.13 6.38 0.58
CA GLN A 22 -6.55 6.01 0.54
C GLN A 22 -6.76 4.49 0.46
N GLY A 23 -5.69 3.69 0.41
CA GLY A 23 -5.74 2.24 0.26
C GLY A 23 -6.26 1.76 -1.09
N LYS A 24 -6.34 2.63 -2.09
CA LYS A 24 -6.87 2.32 -3.43
C LYS A 24 -5.75 1.87 -4.37
N ILE A 25 -4.74 1.21 -3.85
CA ILE A 25 -3.66 0.63 -4.66
C ILE A 25 -3.99 -0.81 -4.98
N ARG A 26 -3.71 -1.20 -6.21
CA ARG A 26 -3.83 -2.58 -6.67
C ARG A 26 -2.50 -3.31 -6.51
N ALA A 27 -1.42 -2.65 -6.89
CA ALA A 27 -0.08 -3.18 -6.76
C ALA A 27 0.87 -2.10 -6.23
N VAL A 28 1.95 -2.55 -5.59
CA VAL A 28 3.08 -1.73 -5.18
C VAL A 28 4.36 -2.36 -5.71
N ARG A 29 5.29 -1.55 -6.24
CA ARG A 29 6.63 -2.05 -6.60
C ARG A 29 7.42 -2.30 -5.32
N PHE A 30 8.24 -3.35 -5.29
CA PHE A 30 9.09 -3.61 -4.12
C PHE A 30 10.02 -2.46 -3.77
N SER A 31 10.59 -1.76 -4.75
CA SER A 31 11.41 -0.56 -4.49
C SER A 31 10.67 0.52 -3.71
N THR A 32 9.36 0.66 -3.96
CA THR A 32 8.48 1.61 -3.26
C THR A 32 8.15 1.13 -1.87
N LEU A 33 7.84 -0.15 -1.72
CA LEU A 33 7.59 -0.77 -0.42
C LEU A 33 8.84 -0.63 0.47
N PHE A 34 10.02 -0.95 -0.03
CA PHE A 34 11.27 -0.84 0.73
C PHE A 34 11.60 0.61 1.09
N ALA A 35 11.41 1.56 0.18
CA ALA A 35 11.58 2.97 0.54
C ALA A 35 10.63 3.43 1.67
N ILE A 36 9.40 2.89 1.72
CA ILE A 36 8.47 3.13 2.84
C ILE A 36 8.98 2.47 4.12
N CYS A 37 9.43 1.21 4.03
CA CYS A 37 10.03 0.48 5.14
C CYS A 37 11.22 1.23 5.76
N ASP A 38 12.17 1.68 4.93
CA ASP A 38 13.37 2.42 5.36
C ASP A 38 13.00 3.75 6.03
N MET A 39 11.96 4.42 5.53
CA MET A 39 11.50 5.70 6.09
C MET A 39 10.81 5.54 7.45
N LEU A 40 10.08 4.44 7.63
CA LEU A 40 9.30 4.17 8.84
C LEU A 40 10.06 3.29 9.85
N ASP A 41 11.23 2.78 9.47
CA ASP A 41 12.02 1.81 10.23
C ASP A 41 11.23 0.55 10.59
N VAL A 42 10.53 -0.03 9.60
CA VAL A 42 9.68 -1.22 9.76
C VAL A 42 10.00 -2.28 8.71
N SER A 43 9.58 -3.52 8.98
CA SER A 43 9.69 -4.60 8.02
C SER A 43 8.51 -4.62 7.03
N PRO A 44 8.66 -5.26 5.85
CA PRO A 44 7.54 -5.46 4.93
C PRO A 44 6.35 -6.21 5.56
N GLY A 45 6.61 -7.10 6.52
CA GLY A 45 5.56 -7.85 7.22
C GLY A 45 4.69 -6.98 8.14
N ASP A 46 5.19 -5.81 8.53
CA ASP A 46 4.42 -4.84 9.31
C ASP A 46 3.47 -4.01 8.42
N ILE A 47 3.72 -3.97 7.11
CA ILE A 47 2.92 -3.22 6.12
C ILE A 47 1.96 -4.14 5.37
N ILE A 48 2.38 -5.36 5.03
CA ILE A 48 1.62 -6.30 4.22
C ILE A 48 1.39 -7.58 5.01
N ILE A 49 0.11 -7.87 5.26
CA ILE A 49 -0.33 -9.05 6.01
C ILE A 49 -1.36 -9.79 5.14
N ARG A 50 -1.23 -11.11 5.05
CA ARG A 50 -2.31 -11.95 4.50
C ARG A 50 -3.33 -12.17 5.60
N ILE A 51 -4.58 -11.86 5.30
CA ILE A 51 -5.71 -12.18 6.17
C ILE A 51 -6.69 -13.11 5.47
N THR A 52 -7.52 -13.79 6.25
CA THR A 52 -8.64 -14.62 5.82
C THR A 52 -9.88 -13.78 5.52
N ASP A 53 -10.86 -14.37 4.86
CA ASP A 53 -12.14 -13.71 4.58
C ASP A 53 -12.92 -13.37 5.87
N GLU A 54 -12.76 -14.16 6.93
CA GLU A 54 -13.37 -13.90 8.23
C GLU A 54 -12.73 -12.68 8.92
N GLU A 55 -11.40 -12.59 8.92
CA GLU A 55 -10.67 -11.42 9.45
C GLU A 55 -10.97 -10.14 8.67
N ALA A 56 -11.23 -10.26 7.36
CA ALA A 56 -11.63 -9.14 6.51
C ALA A 56 -12.97 -8.50 6.91
N LEU A 57 -13.82 -9.21 7.68
CA LEU A 57 -15.07 -8.66 8.23
C LEU A 57 -14.83 -7.72 9.43
N HIS A 58 -13.65 -7.78 10.05
CA HIS A 58 -13.32 -7.12 11.32
C HIS A 58 -12.04 -6.29 11.23
N LEU A 59 -11.85 -5.55 10.13
CA LEU A 59 -10.65 -4.75 9.92
C LEU A 59 -10.53 -3.58 10.90
N GLU A 60 -9.32 -3.40 11.40
CA GLU A 60 -8.94 -2.19 12.11
C GLU A 60 -8.91 -0.96 11.19
N LYS A 61 -9.12 0.21 11.79
CA LYS A 61 -9.10 1.47 11.05
C LYS A 61 -7.72 1.72 10.44
N GLY A 62 -7.69 1.94 9.12
CA GLY A 62 -6.45 2.19 8.39
C GLY A 62 -5.86 0.94 7.73
N VAL A 63 -6.47 -0.23 7.94
CA VAL A 63 -6.17 -1.43 7.15
C VAL A 63 -6.98 -1.37 5.85
N TYR A 64 -6.31 -1.68 4.74
CA TYR A 64 -6.92 -1.67 3.41
C TYR A 64 -6.81 -3.03 2.77
N LEU A 65 -7.93 -3.54 2.29
CA LEU A 65 -8.00 -4.78 1.56
C LEU A 65 -7.61 -4.58 0.11
N ILE A 66 -6.68 -5.41 -0.35
CA ILE A 66 -6.38 -5.59 -1.77
C ILE A 66 -6.86 -7.00 -2.12
N LYS A 67 -7.99 -7.10 -2.83
CA LYS A 67 -8.46 -8.39 -3.34
C LYS A 67 -7.65 -8.76 -4.57
N MET A 68 -7.16 -9.99 -4.63
CA MET A 68 -6.39 -10.47 -5.77
C MET A 68 -7.22 -10.44 -7.06
N ASP A 69 -8.52 -10.69 -6.97
CA ASP A 69 -9.45 -10.62 -8.11
C ASP A 69 -9.53 -9.21 -8.75
N ASP A 70 -9.23 -8.15 -7.99
CA ASP A 70 -9.20 -6.78 -8.51
C ASP A 70 -7.95 -6.49 -9.36
N LEU A 71 -6.96 -7.40 -9.34
CA LEU A 71 -5.70 -7.31 -10.10
C LEU A 71 -5.81 -7.87 -11.51
N ASP A 72 -6.71 -8.84 -11.71
CA ASP A 72 -6.88 -9.54 -12.99
C ASP A 72 -7.71 -8.73 -13.99
N ASN A 73 -8.37 -7.65 -13.54
CA ASN A 73 -9.08 -6.73 -14.41
C ASN A 73 -8.11 -5.73 -15.09
N LYS A 74 -7.12 -6.29 -15.80
CA LYS A 74 -6.36 -5.62 -16.86
C LYS A 74 -7.15 -5.76 -18.16
N GLN A 75 -8.23 -5.01 -18.32
CA GLN A 75 -8.62 -4.60 -19.67
C GLN A 75 -7.81 -3.35 -20.00
N ASN A 76 -6.71 -3.61 -20.69
CA ASN A 76 -6.11 -2.68 -21.63
C ASN A 76 -7.06 -2.52 -22.82
#